data_AF-A0A9E2Y0P4-F1
#
_entry.id   AF-A0A9E2Y0P4-F1
#
_cell.length_a   1.000
_cell.length_b   1.000
_cell.length_c   1.000
_cell.angle_alpha   90.00
_cell.angle_beta   90.00
_cell.angle_gamma   90.00
#
_symmetry.space_group_name_H-M   'P 1'
#
loop_
_entity.id
_entity.type
_entity.pdbx_description
1 polymer ?
#
loop_
_entity_poly.entity_id
_entity_poly.type
_entity_poly.pdbx_seq_one_letter_code
_entity_poly.pdbx_strand_id
1 'polypeptide(L)'
;GVEVPSLPAIDNSWAEMKARIDKTIDFLKGLKADQLDGREDQQVTITAGGQPRNFRAQNYLYHFAMPNFYFHTTTAYNILRSLGVEIGKRDFMGPMPS
;
A
#
# COMPACT_ATOMS: atom_id res chain seq x y z
N GLY A 1 1.23 1.53 16.96
CA GLY A 1 0.26 1.50 15.85
C GLY A 1 -0.75 0.39 16.08
N VAL A 2 -1.55 0.07 15.07
CA VAL A 2 -2.43 -1.11 15.07
C VAL A 2 -1.65 -2.30 14.52
N GLU A 3 -1.90 -3.49 15.04
CA GLU A 3 -1.29 -4.73 14.53
C GLU A 3 -1.78 -5.02 13.11
N VAL A 4 -0.86 -5.27 12.19
CA VAL A 4 -1.18 -5.53 10.77
C VAL A 4 -1.46 -7.02 10.60
N PRO A 5 -2.47 -7.43 9.81
CA PRO A 5 -2.74 -8.83 9.57
C PRO A 5 -1.53 -9.54 8.95
N SER A 6 -1.23 -10.75 9.43
CA SER A 6 -0.25 -11.60 8.75
C SER A 6 -0.75 -11.99 7.37
N LEU A 7 0.14 -11.85 6.37
CA LEU A 7 -0.09 -12.21 4.98
C LEU A 7 1.04 -13.16 4.54
N PRO A 8 0.76 -14.10 3.61
CA PRO A 8 1.79 -15.02 3.14
C PRO A 8 2.95 -14.26 2.45
N ALA A 9 4.13 -14.87 2.38
CA ALA A 9 5.28 -14.25 1.69
C ALA A 9 5.14 -14.27 0.17
N ILE A 10 4.41 -15.26 -0.37
CA ILE A 10 4.22 -15.50 -1.81
C ILE A 10 2.75 -15.84 -2.04
N ASP A 11 2.18 -15.32 -3.14
CA ASP A 11 0.91 -15.77 -3.70
C ASP A 11 1.20 -16.62 -4.95
N ASN A 12 0.59 -17.80 -5.02
CA ASN A 12 0.84 -18.79 -6.08
C ASN A 12 -0.27 -18.82 -7.14
N SER A 13 -1.33 -18.02 -6.96
CA SER A 13 -2.44 -17.95 -7.90
C SER A 13 -3.08 -16.56 -7.92
N TRP A 14 -3.80 -16.26 -9.01
CA TRP A 14 -4.60 -15.04 -9.10
C TRP A 14 -5.66 -14.93 -8.00
N ALA A 15 -6.22 -16.06 -7.55
CA ALA A 15 -7.18 -16.09 -6.46
C ALA A 15 -6.52 -15.66 -5.13
N GLU A 16 -5.32 -16.13 -4.85
CA GLU A 16 -4.55 -15.74 -3.66
C GLU A 16 -4.17 -14.25 -3.69
N MET A 17 -3.72 -13.74 -4.84
CA MET A 17 -3.40 -12.32 -5.01
C MET A 17 -4.63 -11.42 -4.76
N LYS A 18 -5.81 -11.80 -5.28
CA LYS A 18 -7.06 -11.06 -5.05
C LYS A 18 -7.48 -11.12 -3.59
N ALA A 19 -7.42 -12.31 -2.98
CA ALA A 19 -7.75 -12.49 -1.56
C ALA A 19 -6.83 -11.66 -0.65
N ARG A 20 -5.55 -11.49 -0.99
CA ARG A 20 -4.63 -10.58 -0.27
C ARG A 20 -5.10 -9.13 -0.35
N ILE A 21 -5.49 -8.67 -1.54
CA ILE A 21 -5.99 -7.30 -1.74
C ILE A 21 -7.26 -7.09 -0.91
N ASP A 22 -8.23 -8.00 -1.00
CA ASP A 22 -9.49 -7.94 -0.24
C ASP A 22 -9.24 -7.89 1.26
N LYS A 23 -8.41 -8.80 1.79
CA LYS A 23 -8.03 -8.83 3.21
C LYS A 23 -7.37 -7.52 3.67
N THR A 24 -6.54 -6.92 2.82
CA THR A 24 -5.89 -5.64 3.13
C THR A 24 -6.91 -4.50 3.15
N ILE A 25 -7.81 -4.44 2.17
CA ILE A 25 -8.88 -3.45 2.10
C ILE A 25 -9.81 -3.56 3.32
N ASP A 26 -10.22 -4.78 3.68
CA ASP A 26 -11.12 -5.01 4.82
C ASP A 26 -10.48 -4.62 6.15
N PHE A 27 -9.19 -4.91 6.32
CA PHE A 27 -8.43 -4.41 7.48
C PHE A 27 -8.43 -2.88 7.54
N LEU A 28 -8.12 -2.21 6.43
CA LEU A 28 -8.08 -0.74 6.38
C LEU A 28 -9.46 -0.11 6.65
N LYS A 29 -10.55 -0.70 6.15
CA LYS A 29 -11.93 -0.27 6.44
C LYS A 29 -12.30 -0.39 7.91
N GLY A 30 -11.66 -1.29 8.65
CA GLY A 30 -11.88 -1.48 10.09
C GLY A 30 -11.17 -0.47 10.98
N LEU A 31 -10.26 0.33 10.42
CA LEU A 31 -9.51 1.33 11.19
C LEU A 31 -10.38 2.55 11.50
N LYS A 32 -10.24 3.07 12.72
CA LYS A 32 -10.88 4.30 13.19
C LYS A 32 -9.87 5.44 13.22
N ALA A 33 -10.34 6.66 12.95
CA ALA A 33 -9.49 7.85 12.95
C ALA A 33 -8.75 8.06 14.28
N ASP A 34 -9.44 7.85 15.40
CA ASP A 34 -8.89 7.98 16.76
C ASP A 34 -7.72 7.02 17.07
N GLN A 35 -7.52 5.97 16.27
CA GLN A 35 -6.37 5.07 16.37
C GLN A 35 -5.10 5.70 15.78
N LEU A 36 -5.23 6.72 14.93
CA LEU A 36 -4.16 7.33 14.14
C LEU A 36 -3.95 8.82 14.46
N ASP A 37 -5.01 9.54 14.84
CA ASP A 37 -4.97 10.98 15.10
C ASP A 37 -3.94 11.35 16.19
N GLY A 38 -3.17 12.43 15.97
CA GLY A 38 -2.18 12.92 16.93
C GLY A 38 -0.88 12.09 16.97
N ARG A 39 -0.70 11.16 16.02
CA ARG A 39 0.49 10.30 15.94
C ARG A 39 1.49 10.72 14.87
N GLU A 40 1.31 11.89 14.25
CA GLU A 40 2.11 12.41 13.14
C GLU A 40 3.62 12.45 13.48
N ASP A 41 3.92 12.67 14.77
CA ASP A 41 5.28 12.82 15.28
C ASP A 41 5.86 11.56 15.92
N GLN A 42 5.09 10.47 15.94
CA GLN A 42 5.60 9.19 16.44
C GLN A 42 6.78 8.70 15.59
N GLN A 43 7.75 8.09 16.25
CA GLN A 43 8.88 7.51 15.55
C GLN A 43 8.46 6.19 14.89
N VAL A 44 8.78 6.07 13.60
CA VAL A 44 8.61 4.85 12.80
C VAL A 44 9.98 4.38 12.35
N THR A 45 10.31 3.13 12.68
CA THR A 45 11.54 2.47 12.23
C THR A 45 11.19 1.43 11.18
N ILE A 46 11.83 1.50 10.03
CA ILE A 46 11.75 0.48 8.97
C ILE A 46 13.14 -0.04 8.64
N THR A 47 13.22 -1.24 8.08
CA THR A 47 14.46 -1.76 7.50
C THR A 47 14.45 -1.50 6.00
N ALA A 48 15.36 -0.67 5.50
CA ALA A 48 15.50 -0.35 4.09
C ALA A 48 16.93 -0.63 3.63
N GLY A 49 17.11 -1.52 2.64
CA GLY A 49 18.43 -1.94 2.18
C GLY A 49 19.24 -2.68 3.26
N GLY A 50 18.57 -3.39 4.16
CA GLY A 50 19.21 -4.10 5.27
C GLY A 50 19.63 -3.22 6.46
N GLN A 51 19.38 -1.90 6.40
CA GLN A 51 19.71 -0.97 7.48
C GLN A 51 18.45 -0.35 8.08
N PRO A 52 18.40 -0.14 9.41
CA PRO A 52 17.30 0.56 10.05
C PRO A 52 17.29 2.02 9.61
N ARG A 53 16.10 2.55 9.34
CA ARG A 53 15.84 3.97 9.07
C ARG A 53 14.71 4.44 9.95
N ASN A 54 14.91 5.58 10.60
CA ASN A 54 13.97 6.18 11.52
C ASN A 54 13.33 7.42 10.88
N PHE A 55 12.02 7.56 11.05
CA PHE A 55 11.23 8.66 10.52
C PHE A 55 10.26 9.18 11.57
N ARG A 56 9.82 10.44 11.47
CA ARG A 56 8.51 10.84 11.99
C ARG A 56 7.43 10.18 11.14
N ALA A 57 6.33 9.75 11.75
CA ALA A 57 5.27 9.00 11.06
C ALA A 57 4.74 9.74 9.83
N GLN A 58 4.54 11.05 9.93
CA GLN A 58 4.09 11.88 8.81
C GLN A 58 5.10 11.87 7.64
N ASN A 59 6.39 12.01 7.94
CA ASN A 59 7.45 11.97 6.93
C ASN A 59 7.57 10.58 6.30
N TYR A 60 7.44 9.52 7.10
CA TYR A 60 7.37 8.16 6.59
C TYR A 60 6.21 8.00 5.61
N LEU A 61 5.00 8.43 5.98
CA LEU A 61 3.82 8.31 5.14
C LEU A 61 4.00 9.03 3.80
N TYR A 62 4.28 10.34 3.82
CA TYR A 62 4.27 11.16 2.61
C TYR A 62 5.52 11.02 1.73
N HIS A 63 6.69 10.76 2.32
CA HIS A 63 7.95 10.77 1.59
C HIS A 63 8.58 9.39 1.38
N PHE A 64 8.05 8.36 2.04
CA PHE A 64 8.51 6.98 1.85
C PHE A 64 7.38 6.05 1.40
N ALA A 65 6.35 5.86 2.23
CA ALA A 65 5.31 4.86 1.99
C ALA A 65 4.45 5.17 0.75
N MET A 66 3.93 6.41 0.63
CA MET A 66 3.09 6.81 -0.50
C MET A 66 3.84 6.76 -1.85
N PRO A 67 5.08 7.29 -1.97
CA PRO A 67 5.85 7.14 -3.20
C PRO A 67 6.13 5.68 -3.57
N ASN A 68 6.47 4.82 -2.59
CA ASN A 68 6.69 3.39 -2.85
C ASN A 68 5.39 2.69 -3.31
N PHE A 69 4.26 2.99 -2.65
CA PHE A 69 2.96 2.46 -3.04
C PHE A 69 2.65 2.77 -4.51
N TYR A 70 2.72 4.04 -4.91
CA TYR A 70 2.44 4.43 -6.29
C TYR A 70 3.48 3.93 -7.29
N PHE A 71 4.76 3.83 -6.92
CA PHE A 71 5.78 3.23 -7.76
C PHE A 71 5.42 1.78 -8.11
N HIS A 72 5.07 0.97 -7.11
CA HIS A 72 4.72 -0.43 -7.32
C HIS A 72 3.39 -0.61 -8.06
N THR A 73 2.35 0.16 -7.73
CA THR A 73 1.06 0.11 -8.44
C THR A 73 1.22 0.51 -9.91
N THR A 74 1.99 1.56 -10.19
CA THR A 74 2.28 2.00 -11.57
C THR A 74 3.12 0.98 -12.33
N THR A 75 4.08 0.35 -11.66
CA THR A 75 4.90 -0.71 -12.27
C THR A 75 4.03 -1.91 -12.66
N ALA A 76 3.13 -2.37 -11.78
CA ALA A 76 2.20 -3.45 -12.09
C ALA A 76 1.27 -3.08 -13.26
N TYR A 77 0.71 -1.87 -13.26
CA TYR A 77 -0.09 -1.34 -14.37
C TYR A 77 0.71 -1.36 -15.68
N ASN A 78 1.96 -0.92 -15.69
CA ASN A 78 2.79 -0.87 -16.89
C ASN A 78 3.14 -2.27 -17.42
N ILE A 79 3.41 -3.24 -16.54
CA ILE A 79 3.66 -4.64 -16.94
C ILE A 79 2.43 -5.24 -17.61
N LEU A 80 1.25 -5.08 -17.00
CA LEU A 80 0.01 -5.60 -17.59
C LEU A 80 -0.28 -4.95 -18.94
N ARG A 81 -0.14 -3.62 -19.02
CA ARG A 81 -0.35 -2.87 -20.26
C ARG A 81 0.66 -3.24 -21.35
N SER A 82 1.93 -3.47 -21.01
CA SER A 82 2.96 -3.87 -21.98
C SER A 82 2.74 -5.29 -22.52
N LEU A 83 2.06 -6.15 -21.75
CA LEU A 83 1.64 -7.49 -22.15
C LEU A 83 0.30 -7.51 -22.92
N GLY A 84 -0.25 -6.35 -23.27
CA GLY A 84 -1.45 -6.23 -24.12
C GLY A 84 -2.78 -6.25 -23.36
N VAL A 85 -2.78 -6.16 -22.02
CA VAL A 85 -4.03 -5.99 -21.26
C VAL A 85 -4.59 -4.60 -21.54
N GLU A 86 -5.87 -4.54 -21.92
CA GLU A 86 -6.59 -3.30 -22.25
C GLU A 86 -6.99 -2.47 -21.01
N ILE A 87 -6.00 -2.08 -20.21
CA ILE A 87 -6.15 -1.14 -19.08
C ILE A 87 -5.63 0.23 -19.45
N GLY A 88 -6.29 1.29 -19.00
CA GLY A 88 -5.98 2.69 -19.27
C GLY A 88 -5.87 3.56 -18.02
N LYS A 89 -5.63 4.86 -18.23
CA LYS A 89 -5.49 5.85 -17.15
C LYS A 89 -6.68 5.85 -16.19
N ARG A 90 -7.91 5.61 -16.69
CA ARG A 90 -9.13 5.56 -15.87
C ARG A 90 -9.14 4.37 -14.92
N ASP A 91 -8.59 3.22 -15.31
CA ASP A 91 -8.45 2.04 -14.44
C ASP A 91 -7.47 2.31 -13.30
N PHE A 92 -6.42 3.09 -13.56
CA PHE A 92 -5.48 3.52 -12.52
C PHE A 92 -6.07 4.60 -11.59
N MET A 93 -6.74 5.61 -12.15
CA MET A 93 -7.30 6.72 -11.37
C MET A 93 -8.52 6.33 -10.54
N GLY A 94 -9.27 5.31 -10.97
CA GLY A 94 -10.55 4.97 -10.39
C GLY A 94 -11.64 6.01 -10.69
N PRO A 95 -12.80 5.89 -10.04
CA PRO A 95 -13.90 6.83 -10.20
C PRO A 95 -13.52 8.22 -9.69
N MET A 96 -13.78 9.25 -10.49
CA MET A 96 -13.67 10.63 -10.01
C MET A 96 -14.83 10.91 -9.05
N PRO A 97 -14.56 11.51 -7.88
CA PRO A 97 -15.64 11.97 -7.00
C PRO A 97 -16.48 13.02 -7.74
N SER A 98 -17.80 12.82 -7.72
CA SER A 98 -18.80 13.81 -8.17
C SER A 98 -19.01 14.90 -7.14
#